data_AF-A0AAW5CZM9-F1
#
_entry.id   AF-A0AAW5CZM9-F1
#
_cell.length_a   1.000
_cell.length_b   1.000
_cell.length_c   1.000
_cell.angle_alpha   90.00
_cell.angle_beta   90.00
_cell.angle_gamma   90.00
#
_symmetry.space_group_name_H-M   'P 1'
#
loop_
_entity.id
_entity.type
_entity.pdbx_description
1 polymer ?
#
loop_
_entity_poly.entity_id
_entity_poly.type
_entity_poly.pdbx_seq_one_letter_code
_entity_poly.pdbx_strand_id
1 'polypeptide(L)'
;MYRAALYSKRLSLYIGDILLIDKARKIMIKIKNVVSCTVAFATAFAAHTAFATISSTVETANTSNTSINRAADATANTDIPNNNYESVFANLALHCIHQEFPNVVKHMMNNGDDVKAPNQLYPSFYGCLDWHSSVHGHWLLVRMLNTAQDAVDKDEIIEKLNISFTPKNIQGELTSLKRENNASFERPYGLAWFLQLTAELRQSSLPEATKWLNTLRPLEDEIVARVSAWLPKLAYPIRTGEHSQTAFAFGLMLDWAKTAGNKEFEALLTSRVKDYYQDDTQCPLAYEPSGQDFLSPCLAEADLMRRVMSKKDYSQWLSAFFPSLTARTSNWLAPATVTDKTDGKLAHLDGLNISRAWMIEGIMQALPEGDKRLPVLKKALSSHREAGLNAVFGDMHYMGSHWLGSFASYLETQRGLN
;
A
#
# COMPACT_ATOMS: atom_id res chain seq x y z
N MET A 1 -25.36 -25.89 -43.89
CA MET A 1 -26.56 -26.52 -43.29
C MET A 1 -26.17 -27.20 -41.98
N TYR A 2 -27.04 -27.17 -40.95
CA TYR A 2 -27.12 -27.97 -39.71
C TYR A 2 -25.84 -28.61 -39.11
N ARG A 3 -25.36 -28.20 -37.93
CA ARG A 3 -25.83 -28.43 -36.53
C ARG A 3 -25.43 -29.78 -35.89
N ALA A 4 -24.55 -29.67 -34.88
CA ALA A 4 -24.51 -30.36 -33.58
C ALA A 4 -24.39 -31.90 -33.45
N ALA A 5 -23.33 -32.34 -32.75
CA ALA A 5 -23.43 -33.25 -31.59
C ALA A 5 -22.11 -33.30 -30.78
N LEU A 6 -22.10 -32.76 -29.56
CA LEU A 6 -21.07 -33.00 -28.56
C LEU A 6 -21.55 -34.15 -27.66
N TYR A 7 -20.81 -35.26 -27.59
CA TYR A 7 -21.07 -36.33 -26.61
C TYR A 7 -19.90 -36.49 -25.64
N SER A 8 -20.20 -36.27 -24.36
CA SER A 8 -19.28 -36.40 -23.24
C SER A 8 -19.04 -37.88 -22.88
N LYS A 9 -17.78 -38.29 -22.78
CA LYS A 9 -17.40 -39.55 -22.12
C LYS A 9 -17.44 -39.35 -20.60
N ARG A 10 -18.43 -39.94 -19.91
CA ARG A 10 -18.38 -40.13 -18.46
C ARG A 10 -17.74 -41.48 -18.13
N LEU A 11 -16.60 -41.47 -17.44
CA LEU A 11 -16.09 -42.66 -16.75
C LEU A 11 -17.12 -43.10 -15.70
N SER A 12 -17.40 -44.40 -15.63
CA SER A 12 -18.21 -45.01 -14.56
C SER A 12 -17.34 -46.01 -13.82
N LEU A 13 -17.03 -45.74 -12.53
CA LEU A 13 -16.41 -46.73 -11.67
C LEU A 13 -17.47 -47.69 -11.11
N TYR A 14 -17.17 -48.98 -11.22
CA TYR A 14 -17.88 -50.09 -10.61
C TYR A 14 -16.97 -50.76 -9.56
N ILE A 15 -17.58 -51.31 -8.51
CA ILE A 15 -16.90 -52.23 -7.57
C ILE A 15 -17.85 -53.43 -7.43
N GLY A 16 -17.53 -54.53 -8.12
CA GLY A 16 -18.50 -55.59 -8.42
C GLY A 16 -19.64 -55.09 -9.32
N ASP A 17 -20.76 -55.81 -9.34
CA ASP A 17 -21.94 -55.52 -10.19
C ASP A 17 -22.76 -54.29 -9.75
N ILE A 18 -22.19 -53.38 -8.96
CA ILE A 18 -22.89 -52.25 -8.33
C ILE A 18 -22.29 -50.91 -8.79
N LEU A 19 -23.13 -50.09 -9.43
CA LEU A 19 -22.80 -48.72 -9.84
C LEU A 19 -22.74 -47.79 -8.62
N LEU A 20 -21.60 -47.12 -8.40
CA LEU A 20 -21.36 -46.28 -7.21
C LEU A 20 -22.39 -45.16 -6.97
N ILE A 21 -23.01 -44.64 -8.05
CA ILE A 21 -24.03 -43.58 -7.98
C ILE A 21 -25.26 -43.98 -7.16
N ASP A 22 -25.61 -45.27 -7.16
CA ASP A 22 -26.84 -45.74 -6.51
C ASP A 22 -26.70 -45.85 -4.98
N LYS A 23 -25.46 -46.03 -4.50
CA LYS A 23 -25.14 -46.02 -3.06
C LYS A 23 -25.21 -44.59 -2.48
N ALA A 24 -24.79 -43.59 -3.25
CA ALA A 24 -24.88 -42.17 -2.86
C ALA A 24 -26.34 -41.67 -2.78
N ARG A 25 -27.20 -42.09 -3.71
CA ARG A 25 -28.64 -41.75 -3.69
C ARG A 25 -29.35 -42.23 -2.43
N LYS A 26 -29.10 -43.49 -2.01
CA LYS A 26 -29.72 -44.06 -0.80
C LYS A 26 -29.25 -43.38 0.50
N ILE A 27 -28.03 -42.86 0.53
CA ILE A 27 -27.51 -42.08 1.67
C ILE A 27 -28.16 -40.69 1.75
N MET A 28 -28.28 -39.97 0.62
CA MET A 28 -28.94 -38.64 0.62
C MET A 28 -30.43 -38.70 0.99
N ILE A 29 -31.14 -39.77 0.63
CA ILE A 29 -32.56 -39.95 1.02
C ILE A 29 -32.69 -40.15 2.54
N LYS A 30 -31.75 -40.86 3.19
CA LYS A 30 -31.74 -40.98 4.67
C LYS A 30 -31.48 -39.65 5.37
N ILE A 31 -30.57 -38.83 4.85
CA ILE A 31 -30.26 -37.50 5.44
C ILE A 31 -31.47 -36.55 5.32
N LYS A 32 -32.19 -36.56 4.19
CA LYS A 32 -33.35 -35.69 3.98
C LYS A 32 -34.49 -35.96 4.97
N ASN A 33 -34.69 -37.21 5.38
CA ASN A 33 -35.72 -37.59 6.35
C ASN A 33 -35.35 -37.26 7.81
N VAL A 34 -34.08 -37.02 8.14
CA VAL A 34 -33.66 -36.58 9.48
C VAL A 34 -33.86 -35.06 9.65
N VAL A 35 -33.69 -34.29 8.57
CA VAL A 35 -33.85 -32.82 8.58
C VAL A 35 -35.33 -32.38 8.64
N SER A 36 -36.28 -33.24 8.26
CA SER A 36 -37.71 -32.94 8.36
C SER A 36 -38.34 -33.19 9.74
N CYS A 37 -37.56 -33.59 10.76
CA CYS A 37 -38.06 -33.80 12.13
C CYS A 37 -37.72 -32.67 13.11
N THR A 38 -37.12 -31.56 12.66
CA THR A 38 -36.65 -30.46 13.53
C THR A 38 -37.29 -29.10 13.21
N VAL A 39 -38.41 -29.07 12.48
CA VAL A 39 -39.22 -27.86 12.23
C VAL A 39 -40.65 -28.07 12.70
N ALA A 40 -40.81 -28.41 13.99
CA ALA A 40 -42.10 -28.47 14.68
C ALA A 40 -41.90 -28.47 16.21
N PHE A 41 -41.47 -27.35 16.81
CA PHE A 41 -41.80 -26.96 18.19
C PHE A 41 -41.29 -25.54 18.46
N ALA A 42 -42.16 -24.56 18.24
CA ALA A 42 -41.97 -23.18 18.66
C ALA A 42 -43.29 -22.63 19.21
N THR A 43 -43.46 -22.68 20.54
CA THR A 43 -44.21 -21.70 21.35
C THR A 43 -44.12 -22.04 22.85
N ALA A 44 -44.01 -20.99 23.68
CA ALA A 44 -44.35 -20.91 25.11
C ALA A 44 -43.62 -21.81 26.15
N PHE A 45 -42.77 -21.22 26.99
CA PHE A 45 -43.18 -20.60 28.26
C PHE A 45 -42.03 -19.76 28.87
N ALA A 46 -42.32 -18.97 29.91
CA ALA A 46 -41.40 -18.01 30.53
C ALA A 46 -41.07 -18.29 32.01
N ALA A 47 -40.00 -17.63 32.49
CA ALA A 47 -39.65 -17.30 33.88
C ALA A 47 -38.97 -18.36 34.80
N HIS A 48 -37.79 -17.97 35.34
CA HIS A 48 -37.12 -18.41 36.60
C HIS A 48 -36.78 -19.92 36.73
N THR A 49 -35.66 -20.43 37.27
CA THR A 49 -34.38 -19.96 37.90
C THR A 49 -33.45 -21.20 37.99
N ALA A 50 -32.12 -21.19 38.19
CA ALA A 50 -31.06 -20.18 38.38
C ALA A 50 -29.66 -20.80 38.11
N PHE A 51 -28.58 -19.99 38.24
CA PHE A 51 -27.17 -20.36 38.51
C PHE A 51 -26.59 -21.71 38.04
N ALA A 52 -25.69 -21.65 37.04
CA ALA A 52 -24.42 -22.39 37.05
C ALA A 52 -23.38 -21.70 36.15
N THR A 53 -22.21 -21.44 36.70
CA THR A 53 -21.06 -20.75 36.07
C THR A 53 -20.41 -21.54 34.94
N ILE A 54 -20.20 -20.90 33.79
CA ILE A 54 -18.96 -21.05 32.99
C ILE A 54 -18.53 -19.64 32.55
N SER A 55 -17.46 -19.12 33.16
CA SER A 55 -16.78 -17.90 32.73
C SER A 55 -15.30 -18.21 32.53
N SER A 56 -14.81 -17.98 31.30
CA SER A 56 -13.43 -17.59 30.95
C SER A 56 -13.22 -17.80 29.44
N THR A 57 -12.40 -16.92 28.82
CA THR A 57 -11.95 -16.90 27.40
C THR A 57 -12.66 -16.00 26.37
N VAL A 58 -13.09 -14.79 26.76
CA VAL A 58 -13.38 -13.69 25.78
C VAL A 58 -12.67 -12.37 26.13
N GLU A 59 -12.00 -12.27 27.29
CA GLU A 59 -11.57 -10.99 27.86
C GLU A 59 -10.17 -10.49 27.40
N THR A 60 -9.42 -11.30 26.65
CA THR A 60 -8.06 -10.97 26.18
C THR A 60 -7.98 -10.33 24.79
N ALA A 61 -9.10 -10.22 24.06
CA ALA A 61 -9.12 -9.60 22.72
C ALA A 61 -9.62 -8.14 22.71
N ASN A 62 -10.33 -7.72 23.77
CA ASN A 62 -10.97 -6.39 23.83
C ASN A 62 -10.11 -5.33 24.54
N THR A 63 -9.18 -5.75 25.40
CA THR A 63 -8.30 -4.86 26.17
C THR A 63 -7.20 -4.21 25.33
N SER A 64 -6.72 -4.88 24.28
CA SER A 64 -5.79 -4.32 23.29
C SER A 64 -6.45 -3.24 22.41
N ASN A 65 -7.65 -3.49 21.88
CA ASN A 65 -8.35 -2.48 21.07
C ASN A 65 -8.75 -1.24 21.91
N THR A 66 -9.10 -1.41 23.19
CA THR A 66 -9.45 -0.28 24.08
C THR A 66 -8.26 0.49 24.66
N SER A 67 -7.03 -0.02 24.56
CA SER A 67 -5.82 0.77 24.81
C SER A 67 -5.33 1.48 23.55
N ILE A 68 -5.41 0.82 22.37
CA ILE A 68 -5.05 1.41 21.06
C ILE A 68 -5.89 2.65 20.76
N ASN A 69 -7.22 2.58 20.87
CA ASN A 69 -8.09 3.73 20.59
C ASN A 69 -7.87 4.89 21.58
N ARG A 70 -7.56 4.58 22.85
CA ARG A 70 -7.41 5.58 23.90
C ARG A 70 -6.14 6.43 23.74
N ALA A 71 -5.12 5.93 23.04
CA ALA A 71 -3.94 6.70 22.68
C ALA A 71 -4.23 7.72 21.57
N ALA A 72 -5.06 7.37 20.57
CA ALA A 72 -5.49 8.28 19.51
C ALA A 72 -6.47 9.36 20.03
N ASP A 73 -7.42 8.99 20.89
CA ASP A 73 -8.34 9.93 21.53
C ASP A 73 -7.60 10.95 22.44
N ALA A 74 -6.52 10.53 23.11
CA ALA A 74 -5.75 11.39 24.01
C ALA A 74 -5.02 12.55 23.30
N THR A 75 -4.84 12.47 21.97
CA THR A 75 -4.25 13.54 21.15
C THR A 75 -5.26 14.49 20.50
N ALA A 76 -6.57 14.21 20.59
CA ALA A 76 -7.58 14.81 19.71
C ALA A 76 -8.25 16.11 20.23
N ASN A 77 -7.84 16.69 21.37
CA ASN A 77 -8.57 17.82 21.96
C ASN A 77 -7.71 18.88 22.67
N THR A 78 -6.88 19.58 21.88
CA THR A 78 -6.34 20.92 22.19
C THR A 78 -6.24 21.70 20.89
N ASP A 79 -6.53 23.02 20.91
CA ASP A 79 -6.30 23.92 19.77
C ASP A 79 -4.88 23.73 19.21
N ILE A 80 -4.76 23.10 18.03
CA ILE A 80 -3.46 22.67 17.49
C ILE A 80 -2.67 23.89 17.01
N PRO A 81 -1.53 24.24 17.64
CA PRO A 81 -0.55 25.10 17.00
C PRO A 81 0.17 24.28 15.93
N ASN A 82 0.37 24.84 14.73
CA ASN A 82 1.30 24.27 13.75
C ASN A 82 2.67 23.98 14.42
N ASN A 83 3.29 22.86 14.05
CA ASN A 83 4.67 22.39 14.36
C ASN A 83 4.80 21.19 15.33
N ASN A 84 4.07 20.08 15.11
CA ASN A 84 4.51 18.78 15.65
C ASN A 84 4.02 17.55 14.85
N TYR A 85 3.98 17.64 13.52
CA TYR A 85 3.66 16.47 12.70
C TYR A 85 4.77 15.42 12.74
N GLU A 86 5.99 15.87 12.99
CA GLU A 86 7.24 15.12 13.01
C GLU A 86 7.23 14.05 14.10
N SER A 87 6.92 14.43 15.36
CA SER A 87 6.72 13.45 16.45
C SER A 87 5.55 12.51 16.15
N VAL A 88 4.43 13.00 15.62
CA VAL A 88 3.25 12.17 15.31
C VAL A 88 3.63 11.08 14.30
N PHE A 89 4.26 11.46 13.20
CA PHE A 89 4.64 10.53 12.14
C PHE A 89 5.74 9.56 12.59
N ALA A 90 6.73 10.01 13.36
CA ALA A 90 7.74 9.11 13.95
C ALA A 90 7.10 8.10 14.91
N ASN A 91 6.23 8.56 15.82
CA ASN A 91 5.55 7.71 16.79
C ASN A 91 4.66 6.67 16.11
N LEU A 92 4.00 6.99 15.00
CA LEU A 92 3.24 6.01 14.22
C LEU A 92 4.09 4.83 13.74
N ALA A 93 5.29 5.10 13.23
CA ALA A 93 6.22 4.06 12.83
C ALA A 93 6.85 3.33 14.03
N LEU A 94 7.16 4.03 15.13
CA LEU A 94 7.67 3.41 16.37
C LEU A 94 6.66 2.48 17.04
N HIS A 95 5.35 2.74 16.92
CA HIS A 95 4.32 1.85 17.46
C HIS A 95 4.22 0.52 16.70
N CYS A 96 4.43 0.51 15.38
CA CYS A 96 4.31 -0.70 14.57
C CYS A 96 5.63 -1.43 14.32
N ILE A 97 6.79 -0.75 14.41
CA ILE A 97 8.09 -1.39 14.19
C ILE A 97 8.31 -2.52 15.21
N HIS A 98 8.71 -3.68 14.70
CA HIS A 98 8.80 -4.96 15.43
C HIS A 98 7.50 -5.53 16.01
N GLN A 99 6.33 -4.92 15.80
CA GLN A 99 5.04 -5.52 16.15
C GLN A 99 4.67 -6.63 15.14
N GLU A 100 4.81 -7.90 15.53
CA GLU A 100 4.63 -9.03 14.61
C GLU A 100 3.16 -9.37 14.27
N PHE A 101 2.19 -9.00 15.12
CA PHE A 101 0.78 -9.32 14.91
C PHE A 101 -0.15 -8.14 15.27
N PRO A 102 -1.28 -7.97 14.55
CA PRO A 102 -1.73 -8.73 13.38
C PRO A 102 -0.89 -8.44 12.13
N ASN A 103 -0.73 -9.43 11.24
CA ASN A 103 0.08 -9.31 10.03
C ASN A 103 -0.49 -10.15 8.86
N VAL A 104 -0.33 -9.63 7.64
CA VAL A 104 -0.81 -10.19 6.37
C VAL A 104 0.38 -10.72 5.57
N VAL A 105 0.64 -12.03 5.69
CA VAL A 105 1.62 -12.72 4.85
C VAL A 105 0.97 -13.11 3.52
N LYS A 106 1.36 -12.43 2.44
CA LYS A 106 0.94 -12.76 1.06
C LYS A 106 2.14 -13.14 0.20
N HIS A 107 2.36 -14.44 0.02
CA HIS A 107 3.37 -14.99 -0.89
C HIS A 107 2.83 -16.24 -1.61
N MET A 108 3.58 -16.76 -2.59
CA MET A 108 3.32 -18.10 -3.11
C MET A 108 3.96 -19.15 -2.18
N MET A 109 3.21 -20.21 -1.86
CA MET A 109 3.69 -21.36 -1.12
C MET A 109 4.01 -22.50 -2.10
N ASN A 110 5.24 -23.00 -2.06
CA ASN A 110 5.72 -24.09 -2.89
C ASN A 110 5.59 -25.44 -2.16
N ASN A 111 5.76 -25.42 -0.84
CA ASN A 111 5.66 -26.58 0.04
C ASN A 111 5.33 -26.13 1.48
N GLY A 112 5.29 -27.08 2.43
CA GLY A 112 4.94 -26.81 3.83
C GLY A 112 5.89 -25.89 4.59
N ASP A 113 7.17 -25.81 4.19
CA ASP A 113 8.17 -24.96 4.85
C ASP A 113 7.95 -23.46 4.57
N ASP A 114 7.05 -23.09 3.66
CA ASP A 114 6.67 -21.70 3.44
C ASP A 114 5.65 -21.18 4.47
N VAL A 115 5.03 -22.08 5.26
CA VAL A 115 4.12 -21.74 6.36
C VAL A 115 4.93 -21.39 7.61
N LYS A 116 5.27 -20.12 7.77
CA LYS A 116 6.13 -19.59 8.84
C LYS A 116 5.58 -18.28 9.42
N ALA A 117 6.04 -17.91 10.62
CA ALA A 117 5.68 -16.63 11.23
C ALA A 117 6.30 -15.44 10.47
N PRO A 118 5.72 -14.23 10.51
CA PRO A 118 6.25 -13.06 9.80
C PRO A 118 7.73 -12.79 10.09
N ASN A 119 8.18 -12.88 11.35
CA ASN A 119 9.58 -12.64 11.72
C ASN A 119 10.56 -13.70 11.15
N GLN A 120 10.08 -14.88 10.76
CA GLN A 120 10.88 -15.94 10.15
C GLN A 120 10.94 -15.82 8.62
N LEU A 121 9.95 -15.15 8.03
CA LEU A 121 9.85 -14.91 6.60
C LEU A 121 10.57 -13.62 6.20
N TYR A 122 10.37 -12.56 6.98
CA TYR A 122 10.80 -11.19 6.68
C TYR A 122 11.43 -10.54 7.92
N PRO A 123 12.59 -11.02 8.39
CA PRO A 123 13.16 -10.63 9.69
C PRO A 123 13.62 -9.17 9.81
N SER A 124 13.69 -8.40 8.73
CA SER A 124 13.87 -6.93 8.79
C SER A 124 12.53 -6.18 8.72
N PHE A 125 11.55 -6.71 7.98
CA PHE A 125 10.31 -6.01 7.63
C PHE A 125 9.04 -6.77 8.03
N TYR A 126 9.04 -7.40 9.20
CA TYR A 126 7.87 -8.09 9.78
C TYR A 126 6.99 -7.18 10.64
N GLY A 127 7.55 -6.08 11.15
CA GLY A 127 6.87 -5.20 12.11
C GLY A 127 6.00 -4.17 11.41
N CYS A 128 4.77 -4.57 11.05
CA CYS A 128 3.62 -3.76 10.65
C CYS A 128 2.46 -4.70 10.24
N LEU A 129 1.40 -4.15 9.60
CA LEU A 129 0.34 -4.95 8.99
C LEU A 129 0.86 -5.88 7.89
N ASP A 130 1.83 -5.46 7.08
CA ASP A 130 2.50 -6.30 6.08
C ASP A 130 3.92 -5.80 5.76
N TRP A 131 4.58 -6.46 4.80
CA TRP A 131 5.99 -6.22 4.45
C TRP A 131 6.25 -4.78 4.01
N HIS A 132 5.49 -4.28 3.02
CA HIS A 132 5.70 -2.93 2.54
C HIS A 132 5.27 -1.88 3.56
N SER A 133 4.23 -2.15 4.36
CA SER A 133 3.86 -1.30 5.49
C SER A 133 4.96 -1.21 6.55
N SER A 134 5.74 -2.27 6.74
CA SER A 134 6.95 -2.21 7.58
C SER A 134 8.04 -1.37 6.90
N VAL A 135 8.28 -1.55 5.60
CA VAL A 135 9.23 -0.71 4.83
C VAL A 135 8.85 0.78 4.85
N HIS A 136 7.55 1.11 4.78
CA HIS A 136 7.03 2.47 4.95
C HIS A 136 7.45 3.07 6.30
N GLY A 137 7.23 2.33 7.40
CA GLY A 137 7.66 2.75 8.73
C GLY A 137 9.17 2.97 8.82
N HIS A 138 9.97 2.05 8.28
CA HIS A 138 11.44 2.19 8.27
C HIS A 138 11.91 3.40 7.44
N TRP A 139 11.34 3.65 6.25
CA TRP A 139 11.64 4.85 5.46
C TRP A 139 11.24 6.11 6.23
N LEU A 140 10.05 6.11 6.84
CA LEU A 140 9.52 7.24 7.58
C LEU A 140 10.43 7.63 8.76
N LEU A 141 10.91 6.65 9.53
CA LEU A 141 11.86 6.87 10.60
C LEU A 141 13.18 7.48 10.12
N VAL A 142 13.76 6.97 9.02
CA VAL A 142 14.96 7.58 8.42
C VAL A 142 14.68 9.00 7.90
N ARG A 143 13.49 9.24 7.32
CA ARG A 143 13.09 10.57 6.85
C ARG A 143 12.99 11.57 8.00
N MET A 144 12.35 11.20 9.11
CA MET A 144 12.24 12.05 10.30
C MET A 144 13.62 12.33 10.92
N LEU A 145 14.53 11.35 10.98
CA LEU A 145 15.92 11.60 11.39
C LEU A 145 16.68 12.56 10.47
N ASN A 146 16.34 12.60 9.17
CA ASN A 146 16.97 13.49 8.18
C ASN A 146 16.38 14.91 8.17
N THR A 147 15.07 15.08 8.40
CA THR A 147 14.38 16.37 8.28
C THR A 147 14.01 17.03 9.60
N ALA A 148 13.98 16.26 10.70
CA ALA A 148 13.33 16.64 11.95
C ALA A 148 14.03 16.07 13.20
N GLN A 149 15.37 15.90 13.16
CA GLN A 149 16.13 15.24 14.22
C GLN A 149 15.90 15.82 15.63
N ASP A 150 15.69 17.13 15.75
CA ASP A 150 15.45 17.81 17.03
C ASP A 150 14.01 17.68 17.55
N ALA A 151 13.11 17.09 16.77
CA ALA A 151 11.67 16.96 17.05
C ALA A 151 11.20 15.50 17.25
N VAL A 152 12.13 14.54 17.35
CA VAL A 152 11.85 13.10 17.50
C VAL A 152 12.84 12.44 18.47
N ASP A 153 12.49 11.28 19.03
CA ASP A 153 13.43 10.49 19.82
C ASP A 153 14.46 9.81 18.89
N LYS A 154 15.57 10.52 18.66
CA LYS A 154 16.66 10.08 17.79
C LYS A 154 17.22 8.71 18.22
N ASP A 155 17.41 8.52 19.52
CA ASP A 155 18.15 7.37 20.04
C ASP A 155 17.28 6.11 20.01
N GLU A 156 15.99 6.21 20.35
CA GLU A 156 15.03 5.11 20.15
C GLU A 156 14.97 4.72 18.67
N ILE A 157 14.84 5.68 17.75
CA ILE A 157 14.75 5.38 16.32
C ILE A 157 16.02 4.67 15.84
N ILE A 158 17.20 5.14 16.23
CA ILE A 158 18.48 4.50 15.89
C ILE A 158 18.55 3.07 16.46
N GLU A 159 18.07 2.84 17.69
CA GLU A 159 18.00 1.50 18.29
C GLU A 159 17.11 0.56 17.45
N LYS A 160 15.88 0.98 17.14
CA LYS A 160 14.93 0.15 16.37
C LYS A 160 15.46 -0.18 14.98
N LEU A 161 16.03 0.80 14.27
CA LEU A 161 16.61 0.59 12.94
C LEU A 161 17.83 -0.34 12.99
N ASN A 162 18.65 -0.30 14.05
CA ASN A 162 19.76 -1.23 14.24
C ASN A 162 19.31 -2.69 14.49
N ILE A 163 18.15 -2.91 15.11
CA ILE A 163 17.56 -4.26 15.27
C ILE A 163 17.15 -4.82 13.90
N SER A 164 16.53 -4.01 13.05
CA SER A 164 16.07 -4.43 11.71
C SER A 164 17.22 -4.62 10.73
N PHE A 165 18.14 -3.65 10.66
CA PHE A 165 19.20 -3.56 9.64
C PHE A 165 20.46 -4.33 10.03
N THR A 166 20.33 -5.66 10.14
CA THR A 166 21.47 -6.57 10.35
C THR A 166 21.73 -7.44 9.10
N PRO A 167 22.98 -7.84 8.83
CA PRO A 167 23.29 -8.74 7.71
C PRO A 167 22.52 -10.08 7.79
N LYS A 168 22.25 -10.58 9.00
CA LYS A 168 21.46 -11.79 9.23
C LYS A 168 20.02 -11.61 8.73
N ASN A 169 19.38 -10.49 9.06
CA ASN A 169 18.00 -10.25 8.69
C ASN A 169 17.88 -10.01 7.18
N ILE A 170 18.78 -9.21 6.58
CA ILE A 170 18.79 -9.00 5.12
C ILE A 170 19.07 -10.30 4.35
N GLN A 171 19.86 -11.23 4.90
CA GLN A 171 20.00 -12.58 4.33
C GLN A 171 18.68 -13.39 4.41
N GLY A 172 17.86 -13.18 5.43
CA GLY A 172 16.51 -13.75 5.53
C GLY A 172 15.54 -13.16 4.50
N GLU A 173 15.50 -11.83 4.37
CA GLU A 173 14.72 -11.13 3.33
C GLU A 173 15.09 -11.64 1.93
N LEU A 174 16.39 -11.73 1.64
CA LEU A 174 16.90 -12.30 0.40
C LEU A 174 16.45 -13.75 0.18
N THR A 175 16.39 -14.56 1.23
CA THR A 175 15.94 -15.96 1.14
C THR A 175 14.47 -16.03 0.76
N SER A 176 13.61 -15.21 1.38
CA SER A 176 12.19 -15.13 1.01
C SER A 176 11.97 -14.53 -0.37
N LEU A 177 12.70 -13.48 -0.75
CA LEU A 177 12.60 -12.86 -2.06
C LEU A 177 13.06 -13.84 -3.17
N LYS A 178 14.16 -14.57 -2.95
CA LYS A 178 14.74 -15.56 -3.89
C LYS A 178 14.01 -16.91 -3.96
N ARG A 179 13.00 -17.12 -3.13
CA ARG A 179 12.18 -18.33 -3.15
C ARG A 179 11.57 -18.60 -4.53
N GLU A 180 11.45 -19.89 -4.87
CA GLU A 180 10.77 -20.34 -6.09
C GLU A 180 9.35 -19.77 -6.17
N ASN A 181 8.91 -19.48 -7.40
CA ASN A 181 7.60 -18.89 -7.74
C ASN A 181 7.26 -17.55 -7.03
N ASN A 182 8.17 -16.97 -6.24
CA ASN A 182 7.96 -15.69 -5.55
C ASN A 182 8.43 -14.47 -6.36
N ALA A 183 8.53 -14.61 -7.68
CA ALA A 183 9.08 -13.56 -8.56
C ALA A 183 8.28 -12.25 -8.47
N SER A 184 6.95 -12.33 -8.39
CA SER A 184 6.02 -11.19 -8.36
C SER A 184 5.81 -10.55 -6.99
N PHE A 185 6.51 -11.02 -5.95
CA PHE A 185 6.41 -10.46 -4.60
C PHE A 185 6.63 -8.94 -4.60
N GLU A 186 5.72 -8.21 -3.95
CA GLU A 186 5.73 -6.75 -3.76
C GLU A 186 5.84 -5.90 -5.04
N ARG A 187 5.61 -6.49 -6.23
CA ARG A 187 5.70 -5.75 -7.49
C ARG A 187 4.47 -4.88 -7.75
N PRO A 188 4.65 -3.62 -8.22
CA PRO A 188 5.88 -2.83 -8.19
C PRO A 188 6.08 -2.06 -6.86
N TYR A 189 5.04 -1.94 -6.05
CA TYR A 189 4.91 -0.94 -4.98
C TYR A 189 5.85 -1.11 -3.79
N GLY A 190 5.83 -2.25 -3.09
CA GLY A 190 6.73 -2.46 -1.95
C GLY A 190 8.19 -2.41 -2.35
N LEU A 191 8.51 -2.92 -3.54
CA LEU A 191 9.85 -2.82 -4.13
C LEU A 191 10.27 -1.35 -4.33
N ALA A 192 9.37 -0.48 -4.79
CA ALA A 192 9.64 0.95 -4.94
C ALA A 192 9.88 1.64 -3.59
N TRP A 193 9.15 1.27 -2.55
CA TRP A 193 9.34 1.81 -1.19
C TRP A 193 10.67 1.41 -0.56
N PHE A 194 11.14 0.18 -0.80
CA PHE A 194 12.48 -0.22 -0.38
C PHE A 194 13.58 0.56 -1.10
N LEU A 195 13.38 0.85 -2.39
CA LEU A 195 14.27 1.74 -3.15
C LEU A 195 14.23 3.17 -2.58
N GLN A 196 13.09 3.65 -2.06
CA GLN A 196 13.05 4.95 -1.40
C GLN A 196 13.72 4.96 -0.01
N LEU A 197 13.64 3.88 0.79
CA LEU A 197 14.44 3.70 2.01
C LEU A 197 15.94 3.85 1.72
N THR A 198 16.43 3.16 0.70
CA THR A 198 17.85 3.18 0.32
C THR A 198 18.27 4.47 -0.40
N ALA A 199 17.34 5.19 -1.05
CA ALA A 199 17.60 6.55 -1.55
C ALA A 199 17.73 7.57 -0.42
N GLU A 200 16.84 7.52 0.58
CA GLU A 200 16.89 8.40 1.75
C GLU A 200 18.17 8.19 2.58
N LEU A 201 18.63 6.95 2.73
CA LEU A 201 19.91 6.63 3.37
C LEU A 201 21.14 7.15 2.60
N ARG A 202 21.10 7.20 1.26
CA ARG A 202 22.18 7.81 0.45
C ARG A 202 22.29 9.32 0.62
N GLN A 203 21.17 9.97 0.91
CA GLN A 203 21.07 11.42 1.06
C GLN A 203 21.22 11.86 2.52
N SER A 204 21.31 10.90 3.44
CA SER A 204 21.45 11.12 4.88
C SER A 204 22.86 11.52 5.28
N SER A 205 22.97 12.49 6.18
CA SER A 205 24.22 12.87 6.86
C SER A 205 24.45 12.12 8.18
N LEU A 206 23.58 11.17 8.55
CA LEU A 206 23.68 10.42 9.81
C LEU A 206 24.91 9.50 9.79
N PRO A 207 25.69 9.40 10.89
CA PRO A 207 26.83 8.48 10.99
C PRO A 207 26.46 7.02 10.68
N GLU A 208 25.26 6.59 11.06
CA GLU A 208 24.73 5.24 10.90
C GLU A 208 24.33 4.92 9.46
N ALA A 209 23.94 5.93 8.66
CA ALA A 209 23.28 5.72 7.37
C ALA A 209 24.16 4.96 6.36
N THR A 210 25.47 5.22 6.35
CA THR A 210 26.42 4.48 5.50
C THR A 210 26.50 2.99 5.89
N LYS A 211 26.43 2.67 7.19
CA LYS A 211 26.41 1.28 7.70
C LYS A 211 25.10 0.59 7.34
N TRP A 212 23.96 1.24 7.56
CA TRP A 212 22.65 0.70 7.22
C TRP A 212 22.48 0.48 5.71
N LEU A 213 22.87 1.46 4.89
CA LEU A 213 22.85 1.35 3.43
C LEU A 213 23.68 0.15 2.96
N ASN A 214 24.92 0.02 3.43
CA ASN A 214 25.78 -1.12 3.05
C ASN A 214 25.19 -2.48 3.48
N THR A 215 24.47 -2.54 4.60
CA THR A 215 23.72 -3.74 5.02
C THR A 215 22.52 -4.03 4.11
N LEU A 216 21.83 -3.00 3.61
CA LEU A 216 20.61 -3.11 2.78
C LEU A 216 20.90 -3.37 1.29
N ARG A 217 22.07 -2.96 0.78
CA ARG A 217 22.45 -3.07 -0.65
C ARG A 217 22.26 -4.45 -1.28
N PRO A 218 22.58 -5.60 -0.63
CA PRO A 218 22.35 -6.90 -1.24
C PRO A 218 20.89 -7.17 -1.62
N LEU A 219 19.94 -6.63 -0.86
CA LEU A 219 18.50 -6.71 -1.16
C LEU A 219 18.09 -5.68 -2.22
N GLU A 220 18.69 -4.49 -2.21
CA GLU A 220 18.54 -3.49 -3.28
C GLU A 220 18.93 -4.06 -4.64
N ASP A 221 20.13 -4.64 -4.76
CA ASP A 221 20.67 -5.18 -6.01
C ASP A 221 19.74 -6.28 -6.59
N GLU A 222 19.19 -7.14 -5.74
CA GLU A 222 18.22 -8.18 -6.11
C GLU A 222 16.88 -7.58 -6.58
N ILE A 223 16.40 -6.52 -5.93
CA ILE A 223 15.18 -5.81 -6.31
C ILE A 223 15.34 -5.14 -7.68
N VAL A 224 16.46 -4.45 -7.90
CA VAL A 224 16.80 -3.80 -9.18
C VAL A 224 16.90 -4.84 -10.30
N ALA A 225 17.58 -5.97 -10.06
CA ALA A 225 17.67 -7.06 -11.03
C ALA A 225 16.28 -7.63 -11.39
N ARG A 226 15.38 -7.79 -10.40
CA ARG A 226 14.01 -8.29 -10.63
C ARG A 226 13.15 -7.34 -11.44
N VAL A 227 13.20 -6.05 -11.14
CA VAL A 227 12.44 -5.04 -11.88
C VAL A 227 13.00 -4.93 -13.29
N SER A 228 14.32 -4.89 -13.47
CA SER A 228 14.98 -4.91 -14.78
C SER A 228 14.61 -6.13 -15.63
N ALA A 229 14.52 -7.32 -15.02
CA ALA A 229 14.10 -8.55 -15.70
C ALA A 229 12.58 -8.65 -15.95
N TRP A 230 11.77 -7.75 -15.40
CA TRP A 230 10.32 -7.68 -15.56
C TRP A 230 9.88 -6.60 -16.54
N LEU A 231 10.50 -5.43 -16.52
CA LEU A 231 10.16 -4.27 -17.34
C LEU A 231 10.04 -4.56 -18.86
N PRO A 232 10.92 -5.35 -19.49
CA PRO A 232 10.78 -5.74 -20.91
C PRO A 232 9.64 -6.74 -21.20
N LYS A 233 9.12 -7.41 -20.17
CA LYS A 233 8.04 -8.42 -20.28
C LYS A 233 6.65 -7.82 -20.02
N LEU A 234 6.60 -6.63 -19.44
CA LEU A 234 5.35 -5.91 -19.18
C LEU A 234 4.87 -5.29 -20.50
N ALA A 235 3.80 -5.85 -21.07
CA ALA A 235 3.25 -5.37 -22.34
C ALA A 235 2.42 -4.08 -22.21
N TYR A 236 1.81 -3.86 -21.04
CA TYR A 236 0.91 -2.74 -20.77
C TYR A 236 1.18 -2.17 -19.37
N PRO A 237 1.03 -0.85 -19.16
CA PRO A 237 1.03 -0.27 -17.82
C PRO A 237 -0.21 -0.73 -17.02
N ILE A 238 -0.09 -0.66 -15.69
CA ILE A 238 -1.18 -1.00 -14.75
C ILE A 238 -1.71 0.30 -14.15
N ARG A 239 -2.98 0.64 -14.44
CA ARG A 239 -3.65 1.90 -14.07
C ARG A 239 -4.72 1.71 -12.98
N THR A 240 -4.49 0.81 -12.02
CA THR A 240 -5.33 0.64 -10.82
C THR A 240 -4.97 1.70 -9.76
N GLY A 241 -5.91 2.22 -8.96
CA GLY A 241 -5.58 3.15 -7.86
C GLY A 241 -5.00 2.50 -6.59
N GLU A 242 -4.40 1.32 -6.73
CA GLU A 242 -3.85 0.48 -5.65
C GLU A 242 -2.41 0.01 -5.95
N HIS A 243 -1.82 -0.74 -5.02
CA HIS A 243 -0.47 -1.34 -5.02
C HIS A 243 0.07 -1.89 -6.36
N SER A 244 -0.79 -2.42 -7.24
CA SER A 244 -0.32 -2.92 -8.55
C SER A 244 0.04 -1.82 -9.56
N GLN A 245 -0.28 -0.56 -9.27
CA GLN A 245 -0.11 0.57 -10.19
C GLN A 245 1.36 0.77 -10.59
N THR A 246 1.61 0.91 -11.88
CA THR A 246 2.95 1.19 -12.40
C THR A 246 3.37 2.64 -12.25
N ALA A 247 2.49 3.63 -12.46
CA ALA A 247 2.92 5.02 -12.58
C ALA A 247 3.60 5.57 -11.30
N PHE A 248 2.92 5.46 -10.15
CA PHE A 248 3.46 5.89 -8.86
C PHE A 248 4.78 5.17 -8.51
N ALA A 249 4.80 3.84 -8.60
CA ALA A 249 5.98 3.05 -8.27
C ALA A 249 7.17 3.35 -9.20
N PHE A 250 6.92 3.58 -10.50
CA PHE A 250 7.95 3.97 -11.45
C PHE A 250 8.50 5.38 -11.18
N GLY A 251 7.67 6.31 -10.69
CA GLY A 251 8.14 7.63 -10.24
C GLY A 251 9.16 7.51 -9.12
N LEU A 252 8.82 6.74 -8.08
CA LEU A 252 9.72 6.45 -6.95
C LEU A 252 10.98 5.68 -7.40
N MET A 253 10.86 4.73 -8.33
CA MET A 253 12.00 3.99 -8.87
C MET A 253 12.95 4.87 -9.70
N LEU A 254 12.45 5.86 -10.45
CA LEU A 254 13.28 6.84 -11.16
C LEU A 254 14.00 7.79 -10.20
N ASP A 255 13.33 8.22 -9.13
CA ASP A 255 13.94 9.08 -8.10
C ASP A 255 15.08 8.34 -7.38
N TRP A 256 14.91 7.06 -7.04
CA TRP A 256 16.01 6.22 -6.58
C TRP A 256 17.12 6.08 -7.62
N ALA A 257 16.79 5.83 -8.89
CA ALA A 257 17.79 5.58 -9.94
C ALA A 257 18.74 6.76 -10.10
N LYS A 258 18.20 7.98 -10.05
CA LYS A 258 18.95 9.24 -10.06
C LYS A 258 19.82 9.38 -8.81
N THR A 259 19.25 9.19 -7.62
CA THR A 259 19.99 9.27 -6.33
C THR A 259 21.09 8.22 -6.19
N ALA A 260 20.87 7.01 -6.70
CA ALA A 260 21.85 5.91 -6.68
C ALA A 260 22.89 5.98 -7.81
N GLY A 261 22.71 6.89 -8.79
CA GLY A 261 23.57 6.99 -9.96
C GLY A 261 23.41 5.82 -10.95
N ASN A 262 22.36 5.01 -10.84
CA ASN A 262 22.16 3.83 -11.70
C ASN A 262 21.58 4.22 -13.07
N LYS A 263 22.48 4.63 -13.97
CA LYS A 263 22.12 5.14 -15.31
C LYS A 263 21.54 4.09 -16.25
N GLU A 264 21.89 2.82 -16.09
CA GLU A 264 21.32 1.73 -16.88
C GLU A 264 19.84 1.52 -16.53
N PHE A 265 19.52 1.43 -15.23
CA PHE A 265 18.15 1.30 -14.75
C PHE A 265 17.32 2.57 -15.02
N GLU A 266 17.90 3.77 -14.84
CA GLU A 266 17.25 5.04 -15.19
C GLU A 266 16.86 5.07 -16.68
N ALA A 267 17.75 4.66 -17.58
CA ALA A 267 17.48 4.62 -19.02
C ALA A 267 16.42 3.56 -19.40
N LEU A 268 16.55 2.34 -18.86
CA LEU A 268 15.57 1.26 -19.08
C LEU A 268 14.17 1.69 -18.65
N LEU A 269 14.04 2.20 -17.43
CA LEU A 269 12.76 2.62 -16.87
C LEU A 269 12.20 3.82 -17.63
N THR A 270 13.02 4.82 -17.95
CA THR A 270 12.60 5.99 -18.75
C THR A 270 12.07 5.58 -20.13
N SER A 271 12.70 4.62 -20.80
CA SER A 271 12.21 4.09 -22.08
C SER A 271 10.82 3.46 -21.92
N ARG A 272 10.65 2.54 -20.96
CA ARG A 272 9.37 1.86 -20.75
C ARG A 272 8.26 2.83 -20.32
N VAL A 273 8.57 3.83 -19.50
CA VAL A 273 7.61 4.89 -19.13
C VAL A 273 7.12 5.63 -20.38
N LYS A 274 8.02 5.98 -21.31
CA LYS A 274 7.62 6.64 -22.57
C LYS A 274 6.78 5.70 -23.45
N ASP A 275 7.20 4.45 -23.62
CA ASP A 275 6.47 3.43 -24.38
C ASP A 275 5.03 3.22 -23.89
N TYR A 276 4.77 3.44 -22.59
CA TYR A 276 3.46 3.22 -21.97
C TYR A 276 2.54 4.44 -21.96
N TYR A 277 3.10 5.65 -21.83
CA TYR A 277 2.36 6.84 -21.36
C TYR A 277 2.55 8.10 -22.20
N GLN A 278 3.53 8.16 -23.12
CA GLN A 278 3.78 9.40 -23.88
C GLN A 278 2.63 9.78 -24.82
N ASP A 279 1.90 8.79 -25.32
CA ASP A 279 0.83 8.92 -26.32
C ASP A 279 -0.57 8.93 -25.69
N ASP A 280 -0.68 8.77 -24.36
CA ASP A 280 -1.94 8.82 -23.65
C ASP A 280 -2.54 10.23 -23.65
N THR A 281 -3.86 10.30 -23.81
CA THR A 281 -4.63 11.56 -23.84
C THR A 281 -5.99 11.37 -23.15
N GLN A 282 -6.60 12.47 -22.72
CA GLN A 282 -7.97 12.50 -22.17
C GLN A 282 -8.20 11.52 -21.00
N CYS A 283 -7.34 11.57 -19.97
CA CYS A 283 -7.39 10.61 -18.87
C CYS A 283 -8.77 10.59 -18.18
N PRO A 284 -9.39 9.40 -17.96
CA PRO A 284 -10.79 9.29 -17.58
C PRO A 284 -11.04 9.52 -16.09
N LEU A 285 -10.80 10.75 -15.61
CA LEU A 285 -11.08 11.18 -14.23
C LEU A 285 -12.53 10.92 -13.77
N ALA A 286 -13.48 10.76 -14.69
CA ALA A 286 -14.86 10.38 -14.40
C ALA A 286 -15.02 8.98 -13.79
N TYR A 287 -13.97 8.13 -13.82
CA TYR A 287 -13.94 6.83 -13.15
C TYR A 287 -13.15 6.83 -11.84
N GLU A 288 -12.61 7.98 -11.42
CA GLU A 288 -11.95 8.10 -10.12
C GLU A 288 -12.79 8.92 -9.12
N PRO A 289 -12.78 8.58 -7.81
CA PRO A 289 -12.14 7.41 -7.21
C PRO A 289 -12.95 6.12 -7.39
N SER A 290 -12.26 4.99 -7.51
CA SER A 290 -12.81 3.70 -7.08
C SER A 290 -12.83 3.65 -5.54
N GLY A 291 -13.75 2.88 -4.96
CA GLY A 291 -14.03 2.90 -3.51
C GLY A 291 -12.90 2.46 -2.58
N GLN A 292 -11.77 1.98 -3.11
CA GLN A 292 -10.58 1.58 -2.36
C GLN A 292 -9.26 2.10 -2.97
N ASP A 293 -9.33 3.17 -3.76
CA ASP A 293 -8.13 3.82 -4.29
C ASP A 293 -7.39 4.57 -3.17
N PHE A 294 -6.07 4.43 -3.12
CA PHE A 294 -5.17 5.34 -2.36
C PHE A 294 -4.20 6.10 -3.29
N LEU A 295 -4.21 5.77 -4.58
CA LEU A 295 -3.46 6.45 -5.64
C LEU A 295 -4.44 6.83 -6.75
N SER A 296 -4.24 7.99 -7.38
CA SER A 296 -4.99 8.39 -8.57
C SER A 296 -4.25 7.89 -9.82
N PRO A 297 -4.83 6.98 -10.63
CA PRO A 297 -4.24 6.57 -11.89
C PRO A 297 -3.82 7.74 -12.77
N CYS A 298 -4.69 8.73 -12.96
CA CYS A 298 -4.42 9.88 -13.80
C CYS A 298 -3.35 10.82 -13.22
N LEU A 299 -3.41 11.17 -11.93
CA LEU A 299 -2.43 12.10 -11.36
C LEU A 299 -1.06 11.46 -11.18
N ALA A 300 -0.99 10.15 -10.91
CA ALA A 300 0.28 9.44 -10.79
C ALA A 300 0.96 9.30 -12.15
N GLU A 301 0.20 9.12 -13.23
CA GLU A 301 0.73 9.18 -14.59
C GLU A 301 1.26 10.58 -14.93
N ALA A 302 0.51 11.64 -14.63
CA ALA A 302 0.99 13.01 -14.85
C ALA A 302 2.22 13.39 -14.00
N ASP A 303 2.29 12.94 -12.74
CA ASP A 303 3.46 13.14 -11.86
C ASP A 303 4.67 12.28 -12.28
N LEU A 304 4.44 11.11 -12.86
CA LEU A 304 5.50 10.33 -13.51
C LEU A 304 6.04 11.04 -14.76
N MET A 305 5.16 11.53 -15.64
CA MET A 305 5.57 12.08 -16.93
C MET A 305 6.42 13.36 -16.81
N ARG A 306 6.26 14.16 -15.75
CA ARG A 306 7.18 15.29 -15.46
C ARG A 306 8.63 14.87 -15.21
N ARG A 307 8.90 13.61 -14.83
CA ARG A 307 10.25 13.11 -14.55
C ARG A 307 11.04 12.71 -15.80
N VAL A 308 10.36 12.52 -16.94
CA VAL A 308 10.89 11.95 -18.19
C VAL A 308 10.74 12.86 -19.42
N MET A 309 9.97 13.95 -19.30
CA MET A 309 9.76 14.98 -20.33
C MET A 309 10.47 16.30 -19.96
N SER A 310 10.75 17.14 -20.96
CA SER A 310 11.13 18.54 -20.68
C SER A 310 9.91 19.33 -20.18
N LYS A 311 10.10 20.42 -19.40
CA LYS A 311 8.98 21.25 -18.92
C LYS A 311 8.11 21.79 -20.07
N LYS A 312 8.71 22.06 -21.24
CA LYS A 312 7.99 22.51 -22.44
C LYS A 312 7.06 21.41 -22.97
N ASP A 313 7.61 20.23 -23.23
CA ASP A 313 6.87 19.13 -23.85
C ASP A 313 5.82 18.59 -22.87
N TYR A 314 6.16 18.53 -21.58
CA TYR A 314 5.24 18.17 -20.50
C TYR A 314 4.04 19.11 -20.42
N SER A 315 4.23 20.43 -20.47
CA SER A 315 3.14 21.40 -20.40
C SER A 315 2.15 21.25 -21.58
N GLN A 316 2.66 20.92 -22.75
CA GLN A 316 1.87 20.60 -23.94
C GLN A 316 1.14 19.24 -23.79
N TRP A 317 1.85 18.17 -23.42
CA TRP A 317 1.29 16.85 -23.17
C TRP A 317 0.17 16.89 -22.12
N LEU A 318 0.37 17.58 -21.00
CA LEU A 318 -0.62 17.74 -19.93
C LEU A 318 -1.91 18.41 -20.43
N SER A 319 -1.84 19.24 -21.47
CA SER A 319 -3.02 19.87 -22.09
C SER A 319 -3.86 18.87 -22.92
N ALA A 320 -3.21 17.87 -23.53
CA ALA A 320 -3.89 16.77 -24.22
C ALA A 320 -4.35 15.67 -23.25
N PHE A 321 -3.60 15.45 -22.18
CA PHE A 321 -3.90 14.48 -21.13
C PHE A 321 -5.09 14.92 -20.26
N PHE A 322 -5.13 16.20 -19.87
CA PHE A 322 -6.25 16.79 -19.12
C PHE A 322 -6.90 17.96 -19.89
N PRO A 323 -7.70 17.69 -20.95
CA PRO A 323 -8.32 18.75 -21.76
C PRO A 323 -9.33 19.59 -20.97
N SER A 324 -9.86 19.07 -19.85
CA SER A 324 -10.76 19.77 -18.93
C SER A 324 -10.01 20.66 -17.92
N LEU A 325 -8.68 20.58 -17.79
CA LEU A 325 -7.88 21.41 -16.90
C LEU A 325 -7.55 22.74 -17.60
N THR A 326 -8.40 23.74 -17.40
CA THR A 326 -8.26 25.07 -18.01
C THR A 326 -8.39 26.17 -16.96
N ALA A 327 -8.00 27.39 -17.32
CA ALA A 327 -8.18 28.57 -16.47
C ALA A 327 -9.65 28.87 -16.05
N ARG A 328 -10.63 28.25 -16.72
CA ARG A 328 -12.07 28.42 -16.46
C ARG A 328 -12.66 27.28 -15.61
N THR A 329 -11.86 26.29 -15.25
CA THR A 329 -12.33 25.08 -14.56
C THR A 329 -12.45 25.36 -13.06
N SER A 330 -13.68 25.41 -12.54
CA SER A 330 -13.95 25.80 -11.16
C SER A 330 -13.78 24.66 -10.14
N ASN A 331 -14.15 23.43 -10.54
CA ASN A 331 -14.17 22.23 -9.71
C ASN A 331 -13.55 21.06 -10.50
N TRP A 332 -12.23 21.09 -10.73
CA TRP A 332 -11.55 20.10 -11.57
C TRP A 332 -11.46 18.71 -10.94
N LEU A 333 -11.11 18.65 -9.66
CA LEU A 333 -11.00 17.44 -8.88
C LEU A 333 -11.45 17.74 -7.44
N ALA A 334 -12.33 16.92 -6.89
CA ALA A 334 -12.84 17.06 -5.53
C ALA A 334 -12.17 16.03 -4.60
N PRO A 335 -11.97 16.36 -3.30
CA PRO A 335 -11.58 15.38 -2.30
C PRO A 335 -12.48 14.14 -2.29
N ALA A 336 -11.88 12.97 -2.10
CA ALA A 336 -12.62 11.74 -1.88
C ALA A 336 -13.25 11.76 -0.48
N THR A 337 -14.46 11.21 -0.36
CA THR A 337 -15.18 11.09 0.92
C THR A 337 -14.96 9.69 1.49
N VAL A 338 -14.55 9.60 2.76
CA VAL A 338 -14.45 8.34 3.49
C VAL A 338 -15.69 8.17 4.36
N THR A 339 -16.43 7.09 4.16
CA THR A 339 -17.69 6.83 4.89
C THR A 339 -17.51 5.96 6.13
N ASP A 340 -16.44 5.17 6.17
CA ASP A 340 -16.05 4.34 7.30
C ASP A 340 -14.53 4.19 7.30
N LYS A 341 -13.87 4.62 8.37
CA LYS A 341 -12.41 4.53 8.56
C LYS A 341 -11.95 3.26 9.26
N THR A 342 -12.90 2.44 9.74
CA THR A 342 -12.63 1.15 10.38
C THR A 342 -12.44 0.03 9.36
N ASP A 343 -13.02 0.18 8.15
CA ASP A 343 -12.70 -0.65 6.99
C ASP A 343 -11.38 -0.21 6.35
N GLY A 344 -10.40 -1.11 6.31
CA GLY A 344 -9.07 -0.82 5.79
C GLY A 344 -9.00 -0.55 4.29
N LYS A 345 -9.99 -0.99 3.51
CA LYS A 345 -10.09 -0.65 2.08
C LYS A 345 -10.76 0.70 1.86
N LEU A 346 -11.74 1.08 2.66
CA LEU A 346 -12.37 2.40 2.55
C LEU A 346 -11.45 3.53 3.07
N ALA A 347 -10.67 3.25 4.14
CA ALA A 347 -9.66 4.16 4.67
C ALA A 347 -8.54 4.54 3.67
N HIS A 348 -8.36 3.76 2.59
CA HIS A 348 -7.47 4.12 1.48
C HIS A 348 -7.77 5.52 0.90
N LEU A 349 -9.04 5.94 0.90
CA LEU A 349 -9.48 7.21 0.32
C LEU A 349 -8.94 8.45 1.06
N ASP A 350 -8.56 8.32 2.34
CA ASP A 350 -7.81 9.37 3.06
C ASP A 350 -6.41 9.53 2.44
N GLY A 351 -5.72 8.41 2.22
CA GLY A 351 -4.41 8.39 1.55
C GLY A 351 -4.49 8.82 0.08
N LEU A 352 -5.62 8.62 -0.59
CA LEU A 352 -5.86 9.19 -1.93
C LEU A 352 -5.86 10.71 -1.90
N ASN A 353 -6.45 11.34 -0.89
CA ASN A 353 -6.41 12.81 -0.77
C ASN A 353 -4.97 13.30 -0.57
N ILE A 354 -4.19 12.65 0.29
CA ILE A 354 -2.77 12.99 0.51
C ILE A 354 -1.94 12.77 -0.78
N SER A 355 -2.08 11.62 -1.43
CA SER A 355 -1.30 11.27 -2.61
C SER A 355 -1.64 12.16 -3.81
N ARG A 356 -2.92 12.51 -3.99
CA ARG A 356 -3.35 13.51 -4.99
C ARG A 356 -2.77 14.89 -4.71
N ALA A 357 -2.74 15.35 -3.45
CA ALA A 357 -2.12 16.62 -3.09
C ALA A 357 -0.63 16.65 -3.50
N TRP A 358 0.14 15.64 -3.10
CA TRP A 358 1.57 15.54 -3.45
C TRP A 358 1.81 15.50 -4.97
N MET A 359 1.02 14.71 -5.72
CA MET A 359 1.12 14.66 -7.18
C MET A 359 0.76 16.00 -7.84
N ILE A 360 -0.26 16.71 -7.34
CA ILE A 360 -0.65 18.03 -7.86
C ILE A 360 0.49 19.05 -7.64
N GLU A 361 1.18 19.00 -6.50
CA GLU A 361 2.34 19.85 -6.25
C GLU A 361 3.49 19.57 -7.24
N GLY A 362 3.78 18.30 -7.51
CA GLY A 362 4.74 17.90 -8.56
C GLY A 362 4.34 18.39 -9.95
N ILE A 363 3.09 18.18 -10.36
CA ILE A 363 2.53 18.68 -11.63
C ILE A 363 2.71 20.20 -11.75
N MET A 364 2.44 20.96 -10.67
CA MET A 364 2.60 22.41 -10.64
C MET A 364 4.05 22.86 -10.85
N GLN A 365 5.04 22.18 -10.25
CA GLN A 365 6.46 22.53 -10.40
C GLN A 365 7.00 22.29 -11.82
N ALA A 366 6.37 21.38 -12.58
CA ALA A 366 6.73 21.08 -13.96
C ALA A 366 6.12 22.07 -14.98
N LEU A 367 5.16 22.91 -14.58
CA LEU A 367 4.57 23.94 -15.43
C LEU A 367 5.44 25.21 -15.52
N PRO A 368 5.33 26.00 -16.60
CA PRO A 368 5.92 27.32 -16.69
C PRO A 368 5.37 28.29 -15.64
N GLU A 369 6.19 29.26 -15.24
CA GLU A 369 5.73 30.39 -14.44
C GLU A 369 4.61 31.15 -15.19
N GLY A 370 3.52 31.47 -14.48
CA GLY A 370 2.35 32.12 -15.08
C GLY A 370 1.41 31.20 -15.88
N ASP A 371 1.62 29.88 -15.90
CA ASP A 371 0.66 28.96 -16.54
C ASP A 371 -0.75 29.11 -15.97
N LYS A 372 -1.73 29.30 -16.86
CA LYS A 372 -3.11 29.64 -16.49
C LYS A 372 -3.87 28.52 -15.76
N ARG A 373 -3.32 27.31 -15.69
CA ARG A 373 -3.86 26.19 -14.90
C ARG A 373 -3.48 26.27 -13.41
N LEU A 374 -2.41 27.01 -13.06
CA LEU A 374 -1.89 27.08 -11.69
C LEU A 374 -2.93 27.50 -10.64
N PRO A 375 -3.85 28.47 -10.86
CA PRO A 375 -4.87 28.81 -9.86
C PRO A 375 -5.84 27.66 -9.55
N VAL A 376 -6.18 26.85 -10.57
CA VAL A 376 -7.08 25.69 -10.43
C VAL A 376 -6.37 24.56 -9.70
N LEU A 377 -5.13 24.27 -10.07
CA LEU A 377 -4.29 23.29 -9.39
C LEU A 377 -4.03 23.66 -7.92
N LYS A 378 -3.74 24.94 -7.63
CA LYS A 378 -3.58 25.43 -6.25
C LYS A 378 -4.84 25.22 -5.41
N LYS A 379 -6.04 25.49 -5.95
CA LYS A 379 -7.31 25.23 -5.24
C LYS A 379 -7.49 23.73 -4.95
N ALA A 380 -7.25 22.87 -5.93
CA ALA A 380 -7.35 21.42 -5.75
C ALA A 380 -6.32 20.89 -4.73
N LEU A 381 -5.07 21.35 -4.81
CA LEU A 381 -4.00 21.05 -3.86
C LEU A 381 -4.42 21.39 -2.42
N SER A 382 -4.90 22.60 -2.18
CA SER A 382 -5.33 23.04 -0.84
C SER A 382 -6.45 22.14 -0.28
N SER A 383 -7.50 21.88 -1.05
CA SER A 383 -8.62 21.04 -0.57
C SER A 383 -8.23 19.57 -0.35
N HIS A 384 -7.35 19.01 -1.18
CA HIS A 384 -6.85 17.64 -0.98
C HIS A 384 -5.86 17.54 0.19
N ARG A 385 -4.98 18.54 0.39
CA ARG A 385 -4.05 18.59 1.53
C ARG A 385 -4.80 18.73 2.85
N GLU A 386 -5.78 19.62 2.92
CA GLU A 386 -6.65 19.80 4.08
C GLU A 386 -7.38 18.49 4.43
N ALA A 387 -8.09 17.89 3.47
CA ALA A 387 -8.82 16.64 3.70
C ALA A 387 -7.90 15.48 4.12
N GLY A 388 -6.75 15.32 3.44
CA GLY A 388 -5.81 14.24 3.70
C GLY A 388 -5.08 14.36 5.04
N LEU A 389 -4.61 15.56 5.41
CA LEU A 389 -3.89 15.77 6.67
C LEU A 389 -4.82 15.71 7.89
N ASN A 390 -6.06 16.19 7.77
CA ASN A 390 -7.04 16.07 8.84
C ASN A 390 -7.30 14.62 9.24
N ALA A 391 -7.23 13.67 8.27
CA ALA A 391 -7.33 12.24 8.54
C ALA A 391 -6.11 11.63 9.25
N VAL A 392 -4.98 12.33 9.31
CA VAL A 392 -3.77 11.89 10.04
C VAL A 392 -3.65 12.58 11.40
N PHE A 393 -4.05 13.84 11.52
CA PHE A 393 -3.92 14.60 12.78
C PHE A 393 -5.15 14.59 13.67
N GLY A 394 -6.36 14.63 13.10
CA GLY A 394 -7.60 14.87 13.85
C GLY A 394 -8.57 13.68 13.94
N ASP A 395 -8.42 12.69 13.07
CA ASP A 395 -9.38 11.57 12.94
C ASP A 395 -8.70 10.33 12.32
N MET A 396 -7.65 9.86 13.02
CA MET A 396 -6.77 8.78 12.57
C MET A 396 -7.12 7.44 13.22
N HIS A 397 -7.52 6.47 12.40
CA HIS A 397 -7.75 5.10 12.81
C HIS A 397 -6.57 4.18 12.43
N TYR A 398 -6.39 3.05 13.14
CA TYR A 398 -5.25 2.12 12.95
C TYR A 398 -5.10 1.62 11.50
N MET A 399 -6.22 1.47 10.77
CA MET A 399 -6.22 1.09 9.35
C MET A 399 -5.53 2.12 8.42
N GLY A 400 -5.42 3.39 8.84
CA GLY A 400 -4.61 4.40 8.15
C GLY A 400 -3.25 4.62 8.82
N SER A 401 -3.21 4.55 10.16
CA SER A 401 -2.07 5.00 10.97
C SER A 401 -0.73 4.31 10.62
N HIS A 402 -0.78 3.08 10.11
CA HIS A 402 0.39 2.26 9.82
C HIS A 402 1.08 2.56 8.47
N TRP A 403 0.51 3.42 7.62
CA TRP A 403 1.10 3.81 6.32
C TRP A 403 0.87 5.27 5.93
N LEU A 404 -0.25 5.91 6.33
CA LEU A 404 -0.60 7.28 5.94
C LEU A 404 0.48 8.30 6.33
N GLY A 405 1.13 8.14 7.49
CA GLY A 405 2.22 9.02 7.93
C GLY A 405 3.39 9.10 6.92
N SER A 406 3.61 8.05 6.13
CA SER A 406 4.64 8.07 5.08
C SER A 406 4.22 8.92 3.88
N PHE A 407 2.96 8.82 3.42
CA PHE A 407 2.42 9.69 2.36
C PHE A 407 2.32 11.15 2.83
N ALA A 408 1.89 11.37 4.08
CA ALA A 408 1.84 12.69 4.68
C ALA A 408 3.25 13.31 4.77
N SER A 409 4.27 12.50 5.08
CA SER A 409 5.67 12.94 5.03
C SER A 409 6.17 13.24 3.61
N TYR A 410 5.68 12.54 2.59
CA TYR A 410 6.00 12.90 1.20
C TYR A 410 5.49 14.30 0.85
N LEU A 411 4.28 14.64 1.29
CA LEU A 411 3.66 15.94 1.12
C LEU A 411 4.36 17.03 1.96
N GLU A 412 4.42 16.86 3.28
CA GLU A 412 4.97 17.88 4.19
C GLU A 412 6.47 18.14 3.99
N THR A 413 7.24 17.12 3.61
CA THR A 413 8.70 17.26 3.37
C THR A 413 9.06 17.38 1.88
N GLN A 414 8.08 17.55 0.99
CA GLN A 414 8.25 17.71 -0.47
C GLN A 414 9.17 16.65 -1.12
N ARG A 415 9.09 15.40 -0.65
CA ARG A 415 9.94 14.29 -1.13
C ARG A 415 9.69 14.01 -2.61
N GLY A 416 10.75 13.90 -3.42
CA GLY A 416 10.64 13.61 -4.86
C GLY A 416 10.12 14.76 -5.72
N LEU A 417 10.06 15.98 -5.17
CA LEU A 417 9.72 17.19 -5.91
C LEU A 417 10.97 17.98 -6.37
N ASN A 418 12.00 18.04 -5.52
CA ASN A 418 13.27 18.74 -5.73
C ASN A 418 14.34 17.91 -6.46
#